data_AF-A0A6A6Z3C4-F1
#
_entry.id   AF-A0A6A6Z3C4-F1
#
_cell.length_a   1.000
_cell.length_b   1.000
_cell.length_c   1.000
_cell.angle_alpha   90.00
_cell.angle_beta   90.00
_cell.angle_gamma   90.00
#
_symmetry.space_group_name_H-M   'P 1'
#
loop_
_entity.id
_entity.type
_entity.pdbx_description
1 polymer ?
#
loop_
_entity_poly.entity_id
_entity_poly.type
_entity_poly.pdbx_seq_one_letter_code
_entity_poly.pdbx_strand_id
1 'polypeptide(L)'
;MGQFTSRSQVPLKGPGPVLGGSIRQIEELRLFELRGARYLALPLAPVSFVIPEFPSGIIPVTVVSTPQGQTFNQSWVDSNIKKWIASDDVFQRDFLTNVVFISVETKASVGLTEVSDHMRHTWDTNWCTLVPEQLVGLEVTSGPYVFWNGQLCKAYRLYDDPNQAFIVGTKPQTSTGFENLRVSGDFYTSLSLAVPSRILPDRSAKRPLEGLRFAVKDIFEIEGLRTTVGCRAYYALSKTAPKTAPTVQKLIDAGAQLVGTLKLGSLITREEPTESADYQAPFNPRGDGYQSAWSSSGGSGAAIAAYDWLDFTISTDTTGSSRRPALANGCFGIRVSSDALPSEGVVPSWSYFDSPALYGRDFAKFENMISTWISPKKELATELPVSLLYLSDFLPVKNEVQMKLIDNFIVDVESTYDIKIEKLSVAETWKANKPADVDEVSIQEYLEDVGVNSFCYGVYHELDWFRKEYHEKFDKAPYVNPVM
;
A
#
# COMPACT_ATOMS: atom_id res chain seq x y z
N MET A 1 17.07 -12.93 -51.36
CA MET A 1 16.63 -14.31 -51.13
C MET A 1 17.85 -15.13 -50.74
N GLY A 2 18.00 -15.45 -49.45
CA GLY A 2 19.10 -16.27 -48.94
C GLY A 2 18.52 -17.29 -47.97
N GLN A 3 18.59 -18.56 -48.33
CA GLN A 3 18.10 -19.70 -47.55
C GLN A 3 18.98 -19.92 -46.32
N PHE A 4 18.37 -19.96 -45.13
CA PHE A 4 19.01 -20.50 -43.94
C PHE A 4 18.75 -22.00 -43.86
N THR A 5 19.81 -22.78 -44.03
CA THR A 5 19.83 -24.24 -43.84
C THR A 5 19.83 -24.61 -42.36
N SER A 6 18.98 -25.59 -42.00
CA SER A 6 18.81 -26.15 -40.66
C SER A 6 20.09 -26.73 -40.08
N ARG A 7 20.42 -26.36 -38.83
CA ARG A 7 21.42 -27.08 -38.02
C ARG A 7 20.77 -28.18 -37.18
N SER A 8 21.49 -29.29 -37.15
CA SER A 8 21.24 -30.60 -36.54
C SER A 8 20.70 -30.59 -35.09
N GLN A 9 19.70 -31.44 -34.86
CA GLN A 9 19.20 -31.83 -33.54
C GLN A 9 20.25 -32.66 -32.78
N VAL A 10 20.57 -32.26 -31.56
CA VAL A 10 21.26 -33.09 -30.56
C VAL A 10 20.19 -33.93 -29.84
N PRO A 11 20.33 -35.25 -29.71
CA PRO A 11 19.31 -36.06 -29.03
C PRO A 11 19.33 -35.79 -27.52
N LEU A 12 18.18 -35.37 -26.99
CA LEU A 12 17.94 -35.22 -25.55
C LEU A 12 18.02 -36.60 -24.88
N LYS A 13 18.89 -36.72 -23.87
CA LYS A 13 18.94 -37.87 -22.96
C LYS A 13 17.57 -38.07 -22.29
N GLY A 14 17.14 -39.33 -22.21
CA GLY A 14 15.85 -39.74 -21.65
C GLY A 14 15.62 -39.35 -20.18
N PRO A 15 14.38 -39.52 -19.69
CA PRO A 15 13.95 -38.95 -18.41
C PRO A 15 14.69 -39.64 -17.26
N GLY A 16 15.36 -38.82 -16.43
CA GLY A 16 15.86 -39.23 -15.12
C GLY A 16 14.72 -39.56 -14.15
N PRO A 17 15.04 -40.15 -12.99
CA PRO A 17 14.05 -40.71 -12.09
C PRO A 17 13.10 -39.62 -11.57
N VAL A 18 11.80 -39.92 -11.61
CA VAL A 18 10.72 -39.09 -11.06
C VAL A 18 10.90 -39.03 -9.54
N LEU A 19 11.47 -37.93 -9.05
CA LEU A 19 11.47 -37.59 -7.64
C LEU A 19 10.03 -37.32 -7.21
N GLY A 20 9.57 -38.03 -6.16
CA GLY A 20 8.26 -37.85 -5.55
C GLY A 20 8.10 -36.44 -4.98
N GLY A 21 7.70 -35.49 -5.82
CA GLY A 21 7.23 -34.18 -5.39
C GLY A 21 5.81 -34.31 -4.86
N SER A 22 5.57 -33.83 -3.65
CA SER A 22 4.20 -33.62 -3.17
C SER A 22 3.47 -32.76 -4.21
N ILE A 23 2.40 -33.29 -4.81
CA ILE A 23 1.53 -32.51 -5.68
C ILE A 23 0.93 -31.41 -4.82
N ARG A 24 1.43 -30.18 -4.94
CA ARG A 24 0.73 -29.01 -4.40
C ARG A 24 -0.48 -28.77 -5.29
N GLN A 25 -1.66 -28.93 -4.73
CA GLN A 25 -2.89 -28.49 -5.38
C GLN A 25 -2.78 -26.98 -5.64
N ILE A 26 -2.85 -26.58 -6.92
CA ILE A 26 -2.91 -25.17 -7.28
C ILE A 26 -4.29 -24.68 -6.86
N GLU A 27 -4.32 -23.62 -6.06
CA GLU A 27 -5.57 -22.97 -5.67
C GLU A 27 -6.25 -22.39 -6.92
N GLU A 28 -7.53 -22.72 -7.11
CA GLU A 28 -8.31 -22.21 -8.23
C GLU A 28 -8.49 -20.69 -8.11
N LEU A 29 -7.94 -19.94 -9.07
CA LEU A 29 -8.19 -18.49 -9.15
C LEU A 29 -9.61 -18.25 -9.66
N ARG A 30 -10.48 -17.74 -8.79
CA ARG A 30 -11.88 -17.46 -9.09
C ARG A 30 -12.04 -16.05 -9.67
N LEU A 31 -11.66 -15.90 -10.93
CA LEU A 31 -11.74 -14.64 -11.66
C LEU A 31 -13.07 -14.48 -12.38
N PHE A 32 -13.66 -13.30 -12.31
CA PHE A 32 -14.89 -13.00 -13.04
C PHE A 32 -14.93 -11.55 -13.53
N GLU A 33 -15.82 -11.28 -14.48
CA GLU A 33 -16.03 -9.95 -15.03
C GLU A 33 -17.48 -9.52 -14.81
N LEU A 34 -17.67 -8.25 -14.47
CA LEU A 34 -18.99 -7.65 -14.33
C LEU A 34 -18.94 -6.22 -14.91
N ARG A 35 -19.63 -6.00 -16.03
CA ARG A 35 -19.63 -4.76 -16.84
C ARG A 35 -18.21 -4.26 -17.21
N GLY A 36 -17.34 -5.16 -17.67
CA GLY A 36 -15.97 -4.80 -18.07
C GLY A 36 -15.00 -4.57 -16.91
N ALA A 37 -15.47 -4.62 -15.65
CA ALA A 37 -14.59 -4.64 -14.49
C ALA A 37 -14.25 -6.08 -14.11
N ARG A 38 -12.97 -6.35 -13.88
CA ARG A 38 -12.48 -7.67 -13.46
C ARG A 38 -12.46 -7.78 -11.94
N TYR A 39 -12.69 -8.98 -11.45
CA TYR A 39 -12.78 -9.27 -10.03
C TYR A 39 -12.11 -10.59 -9.68
N LEU A 40 -11.64 -10.66 -8.44
CA LEU A 40 -11.20 -11.86 -7.76
C LEU A 40 -12.22 -12.20 -6.67
N ALA A 41 -12.71 -13.43 -6.65
CA ALA A 41 -13.57 -13.96 -5.61
C ALA A 41 -12.74 -14.78 -4.62
N LEU A 42 -12.61 -14.31 -3.37
CA LEU A 42 -11.91 -15.07 -2.32
C LEU A 42 -12.91 -15.83 -1.44
N PRO A 43 -12.76 -17.16 -1.30
CA PRO A 43 -13.66 -17.96 -0.47
C PRO A 43 -13.66 -17.51 0.98
N LEU A 44 -14.84 -17.44 1.57
CA LEU A 44 -15.02 -17.34 3.02
C LEU A 44 -15.24 -18.73 3.63
N ALA A 45 -15.20 -18.81 4.97
CA ALA A 45 -15.58 -20.02 5.67
C ALA A 45 -17.04 -20.40 5.32
N PRO A 46 -17.39 -21.69 5.34
CA PRO A 46 -18.72 -22.13 4.96
C PRO A 46 -19.81 -21.43 5.78
N VAL A 47 -20.79 -20.86 5.08
CA VAL A 47 -22.00 -20.28 5.68
C VAL A 47 -23.07 -21.37 5.86
N SER A 48 -23.92 -21.24 6.88
CA SER A 48 -24.88 -22.31 7.26
C SER A 48 -26.32 -22.07 6.78
N PHE A 49 -26.55 -21.10 5.90
CA PHE A 49 -27.90 -20.78 5.40
C PHE A 49 -28.16 -21.33 4.00
N VAL A 50 -29.43 -21.59 3.69
CA VAL A 50 -29.85 -22.16 2.41
C VAL A 50 -29.71 -21.13 1.31
N ILE A 51 -28.84 -21.42 0.34
CA ILE A 51 -28.71 -20.68 -0.91
C ILE A 51 -29.62 -21.40 -1.92
N PRO A 52 -30.55 -20.72 -2.60
CA PRO A 52 -31.38 -21.35 -3.61
C PRO A 52 -30.51 -21.87 -4.75
N GLU A 53 -30.99 -22.89 -5.46
CA GLU A 53 -30.32 -23.37 -6.67
C GLU A 53 -30.40 -22.28 -7.75
N PHE A 54 -29.29 -21.59 -7.96
CA PHE A 54 -29.12 -20.72 -9.10
C PHE A 54 -28.62 -21.54 -10.29
N PRO A 55 -28.98 -21.17 -11.54
CA PRO A 55 -28.37 -21.77 -12.72
C PRO A 55 -26.84 -21.68 -12.60
N SER A 56 -26.15 -22.76 -13.00
CA SER A 56 -24.70 -22.90 -12.84
C SER A 56 -23.96 -21.63 -13.28
N GLY A 57 -23.17 -21.03 -12.39
CA GLY A 57 -22.44 -19.81 -12.69
C GLY A 57 -22.02 -19.04 -11.45
N ILE A 58 -21.47 -17.85 -11.71
CA ILE A 58 -21.05 -16.88 -10.71
C ILE A 58 -22.23 -15.95 -10.47
N ILE A 59 -22.71 -15.87 -9.23
CA ILE A 59 -23.91 -15.12 -8.90
C ILE A 59 -23.53 -13.91 -8.04
N PRO A 60 -23.58 -12.68 -8.58
CA PRO A 60 -23.36 -11.47 -7.79
C PRO A 60 -24.38 -11.39 -6.66
N VAL A 61 -23.89 -11.11 -5.45
CA VAL A 61 -24.73 -10.96 -4.27
C VAL A 61 -24.23 -9.81 -3.40
N THR A 62 -25.15 -9.05 -2.84
CA THR A 62 -24.87 -8.04 -1.83
C THR A 62 -25.30 -8.57 -0.47
N VAL A 63 -24.40 -8.52 0.51
CA VAL A 63 -24.77 -8.75 1.90
C VAL A 63 -25.05 -7.41 2.56
N VAL A 64 -26.13 -7.33 3.33
CA VAL A 64 -26.53 -6.12 4.06
C VAL A 64 -26.93 -6.50 5.48
N SER A 65 -26.19 -6.05 6.50
CA SER A 65 -26.64 -6.23 7.89
C SER A 65 -27.72 -5.20 8.21
N THR A 66 -28.83 -5.65 8.79
CA THR A 66 -29.93 -4.79 9.20
C THR A 66 -29.50 -3.87 10.34
N PRO A 67 -30.01 -2.63 10.44
CA PRO A 67 -29.59 -1.72 11.48
C PRO A 67 -30.03 -2.21 12.88
N GLN A 68 -29.18 -2.01 13.88
CA GLN A 68 -29.53 -2.26 15.28
C GLN A 68 -30.27 -1.05 15.86
N GLY A 69 -31.45 -1.26 16.47
CA GLY A 69 -32.22 -0.19 17.11
C GLY A 69 -32.78 0.91 16.18
N GLN A 70 -32.78 0.70 14.86
CA GLN A 70 -33.43 1.59 13.88
C GLN A 70 -34.44 0.81 13.03
N THR A 71 -35.42 1.52 12.47
CA THR A 71 -36.41 0.90 11.57
C THR A 71 -35.76 0.49 10.25
N PHE A 72 -35.82 -0.80 9.95
CA PHE A 72 -35.46 -1.34 8.64
C PHE A 72 -36.61 -1.14 7.65
N ASN A 73 -36.43 -0.27 6.65
CA ASN A 73 -37.42 0.04 5.62
C ASN A 73 -36.77 0.44 4.28
N GLN A 74 -37.60 0.75 3.27
CA GLN A 74 -37.16 1.08 1.91
C GLN A 74 -36.23 2.29 1.87
N SER A 75 -36.56 3.35 2.62
CA SER A 75 -35.77 4.59 2.67
C SER A 75 -34.39 4.36 3.25
N TRP A 76 -34.29 3.53 4.30
CA TRP A 76 -33.02 3.13 4.89
C TRP A 76 -32.16 2.35 3.89
N VAL A 77 -32.73 1.37 3.19
CA VAL A 77 -32.00 0.56 2.20
C VAL A 77 -31.52 1.44 1.04
N ASP A 78 -32.39 2.28 0.49
CA ASP A 78 -32.06 3.23 -0.56
C ASP A 78 -30.91 4.14 -0.19
N SER A 79 -30.94 4.68 1.03
CA SER A 79 -29.92 5.61 1.51
C SER A 79 -28.55 4.93 1.61
N ASN A 80 -28.50 3.68 2.10
CA ASN A 80 -27.26 2.92 2.21
C ASN A 80 -26.72 2.50 0.84
N ILE A 81 -27.56 1.97 -0.05
CA ILE A 81 -27.14 1.56 -1.40
C ILE A 81 -26.64 2.76 -2.19
N LYS A 82 -27.36 3.89 -2.17
CA LYS A 82 -26.92 5.13 -2.85
C LYS A 82 -25.57 5.61 -2.31
N LYS A 83 -25.36 5.55 -1.00
CA LYS A 83 -24.08 5.87 -0.38
C LYS A 83 -22.96 4.93 -0.85
N TRP A 84 -23.20 3.63 -0.91
CA TRP A 84 -22.22 2.66 -1.36
C TRP A 84 -21.83 2.88 -2.82
N ILE A 85 -22.81 3.03 -3.72
CA ILE A 85 -22.56 3.32 -5.14
C ILE A 85 -21.73 4.62 -5.32
N ALA A 86 -21.92 5.61 -4.45
CA ALA A 86 -21.22 6.89 -4.54
C ALA A 86 -19.79 6.86 -3.96
N SER A 87 -19.46 5.91 -3.08
CA SER A 87 -18.21 5.93 -2.30
C SER A 87 -17.33 4.69 -2.44
N ASP A 88 -17.85 3.62 -3.02
CA ASP A 88 -17.16 2.35 -3.17
C ASP A 88 -16.93 2.04 -4.65
N ASP A 89 -15.67 1.92 -5.02
CA ASP A 89 -15.21 1.65 -6.38
C ASP A 89 -15.16 0.16 -6.74
N VAL A 90 -15.51 -0.74 -5.81
CA VAL A 90 -15.65 -2.20 -6.01
C VAL A 90 -17.12 -2.56 -6.17
N PHE A 91 -17.99 -1.94 -5.38
CA PHE A 91 -19.43 -2.15 -5.39
C PHE A 91 -20.06 -1.46 -6.60
N GLN A 92 -20.83 -2.22 -7.37
CA GLN A 92 -21.62 -1.71 -8.49
C GLN A 92 -23.03 -2.28 -8.45
N ARG A 93 -23.96 -1.63 -9.17
CA ARG A 93 -25.40 -1.96 -9.16
C ARG A 93 -25.67 -3.44 -9.43
N ASP A 94 -24.87 -4.11 -10.27
CA ASP A 94 -25.08 -5.52 -10.59
C ASP A 94 -24.84 -6.48 -9.42
N PHE A 95 -24.12 -6.06 -8.37
CA PHE A 95 -24.08 -6.86 -7.14
C PHE A 95 -25.44 -6.94 -6.44
N LEU A 96 -26.38 -6.04 -6.75
CA LEU A 96 -27.74 -6.03 -6.20
C LEU A 96 -28.68 -7.02 -6.88
N THR A 97 -28.24 -7.79 -7.89
CA THR A 97 -29.09 -8.82 -8.51
C THR A 97 -29.62 -9.81 -7.46
N ASN A 98 -28.83 -10.08 -6.41
CA ASN A 98 -29.22 -10.91 -5.29
C ASN A 98 -28.82 -10.22 -3.99
N VAL A 99 -29.68 -10.28 -2.97
CA VAL A 99 -29.41 -9.61 -1.69
C VAL A 99 -29.68 -10.54 -0.51
N VAL A 100 -28.70 -10.63 0.39
CA VAL A 100 -28.82 -11.35 1.66
C VAL A 100 -28.83 -10.32 2.78
N PHE A 101 -29.97 -10.18 3.45
CA PHE A 101 -30.10 -9.37 4.64
C PHE A 101 -29.70 -10.20 5.87
N ILE A 102 -28.79 -9.69 6.70
CA ILE A 102 -28.43 -10.31 7.97
C ILE A 102 -29.22 -9.65 9.09
N SER A 103 -30.10 -10.43 9.73
CA SER A 103 -30.95 -10.01 10.84
C SER A 103 -30.16 -10.03 12.15
N VAL A 104 -29.93 -8.84 12.72
CA VAL A 104 -29.27 -8.66 14.03
C VAL A 104 -30.28 -8.76 15.19
N GLU A 105 -31.59 -8.60 14.91
CA GLU A 105 -32.69 -8.76 15.87
C GLU A 105 -33.80 -9.66 15.31
N THR A 106 -34.41 -10.51 16.17
CA THR A 106 -35.54 -11.39 15.80
C THR A 106 -36.79 -10.64 15.30
N LYS A 107 -36.87 -9.31 15.47
CA LYS A 107 -37.96 -8.45 14.97
C LYS A 107 -37.77 -7.96 13.53
N ALA A 108 -36.60 -8.16 12.91
CA ALA A 108 -36.30 -7.67 11.55
C ALA A 108 -37.11 -8.35 10.43
N SER A 109 -37.88 -9.40 10.74
CA SER A 109 -38.84 -9.98 9.80
C SER A 109 -39.98 -9.01 9.45
N VAL A 110 -40.24 -8.00 10.29
CA VAL A 110 -41.23 -6.94 10.05
C VAL A 110 -40.63 -5.96 9.03
N GLY A 111 -41.10 -6.01 7.78
CA GLY A 111 -40.69 -5.12 6.70
C GLY A 111 -39.93 -5.79 5.55
N LEU A 112 -39.49 -7.05 5.70
CA LEU A 112 -38.72 -7.73 4.65
C LEU A 112 -39.51 -7.87 3.34
N THR A 113 -40.81 -8.17 3.40
CA THR A 113 -41.65 -8.32 2.20
C THR A 113 -41.67 -7.01 1.41
N GLU A 114 -41.94 -5.89 2.08
CA GLU A 114 -42.08 -4.58 1.46
C GLU A 114 -40.71 -4.04 0.98
N VAL A 115 -39.63 -4.35 1.71
CA VAL A 115 -38.27 -4.07 1.26
C VAL A 115 -37.90 -4.93 0.06
N SER A 116 -38.23 -6.22 0.06
CA SER A 116 -37.94 -7.12 -1.06
C SER A 116 -38.70 -6.71 -2.32
N ASP A 117 -39.97 -6.30 -2.19
CA ASP A 117 -40.75 -5.72 -3.28
C ASP A 117 -40.10 -4.42 -3.78
N HIS A 118 -39.67 -3.54 -2.87
CA HIS A 118 -38.98 -2.31 -3.25
C HIS A 118 -37.64 -2.58 -3.97
N MET A 119 -36.87 -3.57 -3.51
CA MET A 119 -35.62 -3.98 -4.15
C MET A 119 -35.84 -4.51 -5.57
N ARG A 120 -36.90 -5.32 -5.77
CA ARG A 120 -37.32 -5.78 -7.10
C ARG A 120 -37.63 -4.63 -8.06
N HIS A 121 -38.40 -3.64 -7.60
CA HIS A 121 -38.88 -2.55 -8.48
C HIS A 121 -37.85 -1.43 -8.68
N THR A 122 -37.01 -1.13 -7.69
CA THR A 122 -36.11 0.03 -7.70
C THR A 122 -34.68 -0.33 -8.10
N TRP A 123 -34.22 -1.52 -7.69
CA TRP A 123 -32.83 -1.95 -7.79
C TRP A 123 -32.64 -3.17 -8.69
N ASP A 124 -33.71 -3.63 -9.37
CA ASP A 124 -33.71 -4.78 -10.28
C ASP A 124 -33.21 -6.07 -9.59
N THR A 125 -33.48 -6.20 -8.29
CA THR A 125 -33.07 -7.38 -7.51
C THR A 125 -33.97 -8.55 -7.82
N ASN A 126 -33.40 -9.67 -8.27
CA ASN A 126 -34.14 -10.89 -8.58
C ASN A 126 -34.54 -11.66 -7.32
N TRP A 127 -33.64 -11.71 -6.34
CA TRP A 127 -33.83 -12.51 -5.13
C TRP A 127 -33.33 -11.77 -3.89
N CYS A 128 -34.13 -11.84 -2.82
CA CYS A 128 -33.79 -11.34 -1.49
C CYS A 128 -34.08 -12.45 -0.47
N THR A 129 -33.25 -12.53 0.57
CA THR A 129 -33.53 -13.36 1.75
C THR A 129 -33.12 -12.66 3.03
N LEU A 130 -33.65 -13.12 4.15
CA LEU A 130 -33.25 -12.69 5.49
C LEU A 130 -32.68 -13.89 6.24
N VAL A 131 -31.47 -13.72 6.77
CA VAL A 131 -30.73 -14.76 7.49
C VAL A 131 -30.43 -14.27 8.91
N PRO A 132 -30.69 -15.06 9.96
CA PRO A 132 -30.26 -14.72 11.32
C PRO A 132 -28.75 -14.61 11.42
N GLU A 133 -28.27 -13.62 12.18
CA GLU A 133 -26.84 -13.37 12.41
C GLU A 133 -26.06 -14.63 12.85
N GLN A 134 -26.69 -15.51 13.62
CA GLN A 134 -26.07 -16.69 14.19
C GLN A 134 -25.71 -17.76 13.15
N LEU A 135 -26.32 -17.70 11.95
CA LEU A 135 -26.02 -18.62 10.84
C LEU A 135 -24.89 -18.10 9.94
N VAL A 136 -24.33 -16.93 10.25
CA VAL A 136 -23.34 -16.24 9.44
C VAL A 136 -22.11 -15.89 10.29
N GLY A 137 -20.92 -16.29 9.84
CA GLY A 137 -19.66 -15.95 10.51
C GLY A 137 -19.44 -14.43 10.65
N LEU A 138 -18.62 -14.03 11.63
CA LEU A 138 -18.27 -12.62 11.91
C LEU A 138 -17.51 -11.95 10.76
N GLU A 139 -16.86 -12.75 9.91
CA GLU A 139 -16.14 -12.29 8.71
C GLU A 139 -17.05 -11.78 7.59
N VAL A 140 -18.34 -12.16 7.62
CA VAL A 140 -19.32 -11.72 6.63
C VAL A 140 -19.96 -10.41 7.11
N THR A 141 -19.58 -9.33 6.45
CA THR A 141 -20.06 -7.96 6.73
C THR A 141 -20.81 -7.42 5.52
N SER A 142 -21.47 -6.26 5.66
CA SER A 142 -22.05 -5.58 4.50
C SER A 142 -21.03 -5.38 3.37
N GLY A 143 -21.44 -5.60 2.11
CA GLY A 143 -20.58 -5.41 0.94
C GLY A 143 -20.88 -6.32 -0.26
N PRO A 144 -20.04 -6.24 -1.32
CA PRO A 144 -20.15 -7.08 -2.51
C PRO A 144 -19.53 -8.47 -2.31
N TYR A 145 -20.25 -9.49 -2.76
CA TYR A 145 -19.85 -10.88 -2.74
C TYR A 145 -20.28 -11.57 -4.04
N VAL A 146 -19.85 -12.81 -4.23
CA VAL A 146 -20.42 -13.72 -5.20
C VAL A 146 -20.70 -15.07 -4.56
N PHE A 147 -21.76 -15.75 -4.99
CA PHE A 147 -21.83 -17.20 -4.83
C PHE A 147 -21.09 -17.85 -6.00
N TRP A 148 -20.11 -18.68 -5.67
CA TRP A 148 -19.33 -19.46 -6.63
C TRP A 148 -19.40 -20.93 -6.22
N ASN A 149 -20.05 -21.76 -7.03
CA ASN A 149 -20.27 -23.19 -6.74
C ASN A 149 -20.85 -23.44 -5.32
N GLY A 150 -21.85 -22.65 -4.94
CA GLY A 150 -22.50 -22.75 -3.63
C GLY A 150 -21.70 -22.17 -2.45
N GLN A 151 -20.49 -21.64 -2.67
CA GLN A 151 -19.69 -20.99 -1.65
C GLN A 151 -19.79 -19.46 -1.76
N LEU A 152 -20.03 -18.78 -0.63
CA LEU A 152 -19.95 -17.32 -0.56
C LEU A 152 -18.49 -16.88 -0.62
N CYS A 153 -18.19 -15.96 -1.54
CA CYS A 153 -16.85 -15.42 -1.76
C CYS A 153 -16.88 -13.90 -1.69
N LYS A 154 -15.91 -13.30 -1.01
CA LYS A 154 -15.75 -11.84 -0.97
C LYS A 154 -15.19 -11.36 -2.31
N ALA A 155 -15.79 -10.31 -2.88
CA ALA A 155 -15.35 -9.76 -4.15
C ALA A 155 -14.27 -8.68 -3.94
N TYR A 156 -13.18 -8.81 -4.70
CA TYR A 156 -12.12 -7.81 -4.80
C TYR A 156 -12.08 -7.34 -6.24
N ARG A 157 -12.08 -6.03 -6.48
CA ARG A 157 -11.90 -5.51 -7.84
C ARG A 157 -10.43 -5.64 -8.22
N LEU A 158 -10.16 -6.06 -9.45
CA LEU A 158 -8.82 -6.11 -10.00
C LEU A 158 -8.52 -4.80 -10.73
N TYR A 159 -7.51 -4.08 -10.24
CA TYR A 159 -6.97 -2.90 -10.90
C TYR A 159 -5.59 -3.20 -11.45
N ASP A 160 -5.29 -2.67 -12.63
CA ASP A 160 -3.95 -2.79 -13.19
C ASP A 160 -2.97 -1.78 -12.59
N ASP A 161 -1.69 -2.16 -12.59
CA ASP A 161 -0.54 -1.33 -12.20
C ASP A 161 0.22 -0.82 -13.44
N PRO A 162 -0.34 0.06 -14.29
CA PRO A 162 0.33 0.54 -15.50
C PRO A 162 1.58 1.38 -15.19
N ASN A 163 1.65 2.04 -14.03
CA ASN A 163 2.84 2.76 -13.58
C ASN A 163 3.93 1.84 -13.02
N GLN A 164 3.64 0.53 -12.94
CA GLN A 164 4.54 -0.50 -12.42
C GLN A 164 5.14 -0.13 -11.05
N ALA A 165 4.30 0.40 -10.15
CA ALA A 165 4.71 0.82 -8.82
C ALA A 165 4.86 -0.34 -7.83
N PHE A 166 4.28 -1.51 -8.12
CA PHE A 166 4.25 -2.66 -7.23
C PHE A 166 5.32 -3.70 -7.58
N ILE A 167 5.86 -4.34 -6.54
CA ILE A 167 6.65 -5.57 -6.63
C ILE A 167 5.71 -6.78 -6.63
N VAL A 168 4.73 -6.77 -5.72
CA VAL A 168 3.75 -7.85 -5.54
C VAL A 168 2.39 -7.23 -5.18
N GLY A 169 1.33 -7.68 -5.84
CA GLY A 169 -0.04 -7.53 -5.35
C GLY A 169 -0.35 -8.60 -4.32
N THR A 170 -1.09 -8.28 -3.26
CA THR A 170 -1.41 -9.25 -2.19
C THR A 170 -2.86 -9.71 -2.22
N LYS A 171 -3.07 -10.95 -1.75
CA LYS A 171 -4.39 -11.43 -1.30
C LYS A 171 -4.25 -12.01 0.11
N PRO A 172 -5.27 -11.87 0.99
CA PRO A 172 -5.24 -12.50 2.31
C PRO A 172 -5.31 -14.03 2.20
N GLN A 173 -4.66 -14.73 3.14
CA GLN A 173 -4.85 -16.17 3.34
C GLN A 173 -6.11 -16.47 4.16
N THR A 174 -6.61 -17.71 4.06
CA THR A 174 -7.77 -18.17 4.85
C THR A 174 -7.50 -18.19 6.36
N SER A 175 -6.24 -18.35 6.79
CA SER A 175 -5.85 -18.35 8.20
C SER A 175 -5.34 -16.98 8.68
N THR A 176 -4.10 -16.65 8.34
CA THR A 176 -3.37 -15.45 8.73
C THR A 176 -2.34 -15.13 7.64
N GLY A 177 -1.94 -13.86 7.52
CA GLY A 177 -0.95 -13.44 6.53
C GLY A 177 -1.49 -13.28 5.10
N PHE A 178 -0.53 -13.21 4.17
CA PHE A 178 -0.77 -12.80 2.79
C PHE A 178 -0.07 -13.72 1.80
N GLU A 179 -0.63 -13.77 0.60
CA GLU A 179 -0.06 -14.44 -0.55
C GLU A 179 0.16 -13.48 -1.71
N ASN A 180 1.17 -13.82 -2.52
CA ASN A 180 1.41 -13.15 -3.79
C ASN A 180 0.26 -13.46 -4.76
N LEU A 181 -0.48 -12.42 -5.15
CA LEU A 181 -1.48 -12.46 -6.20
C LEU A 181 -0.79 -12.47 -7.57
N ARG A 182 -0.79 -13.65 -8.20
CA ARG A 182 -0.18 -13.87 -9.52
C ARG A 182 -1.21 -13.71 -10.63
N VAL A 183 -1.70 -12.49 -10.80
CA VAL A 183 -2.63 -12.14 -11.89
C VAL A 183 -1.97 -11.05 -12.72
N SER A 184 -1.87 -11.28 -14.03
CA SER A 184 -1.39 -10.30 -14.99
C SER A 184 -2.47 -9.27 -15.29
N GLY A 185 -2.06 -8.02 -15.46
CA GLY A 185 -2.94 -6.99 -16.00
C GLY A 185 -3.18 -7.12 -17.49
N ASP A 186 -4.02 -6.23 -18.01
CA ASP A 186 -4.30 -6.10 -19.45
C ASP A 186 -3.16 -5.37 -20.17
N PHE A 187 -2.38 -4.55 -19.45
CA PHE A 187 -1.12 -4.03 -19.95
C PHE A 187 -0.03 -5.10 -19.85
N TYR A 188 0.72 -5.34 -20.93
CA TYR A 188 1.65 -6.47 -21.07
C TYR A 188 2.68 -6.64 -19.94
N THR A 189 2.98 -5.60 -19.17
CA THR A 189 3.96 -5.61 -18.08
C THR A 189 3.36 -5.26 -16.71
N SER A 190 2.05 -5.05 -16.61
CA SER A 190 1.41 -4.67 -15.34
C SER A 190 0.97 -5.90 -14.54
N LEU A 191 0.99 -5.73 -13.22
CA LEU A 191 0.30 -6.61 -12.29
C LEU A 191 -1.19 -6.21 -12.25
N SER A 192 -2.05 -7.16 -11.90
CA SER A 192 -3.38 -6.82 -11.38
C SER A 192 -3.39 -6.95 -9.86
N LEU A 193 -3.98 -5.95 -9.19
CA LEU A 193 -4.02 -5.82 -7.75
C LEU A 193 -5.45 -6.06 -7.26
N ALA A 194 -5.61 -6.95 -6.27
CA ALA A 194 -6.90 -7.22 -5.64
C ALA A 194 -7.23 -6.11 -4.63
N VAL A 195 -8.16 -5.25 -5.01
CA VAL A 195 -8.60 -4.11 -4.23
C VAL A 195 -9.92 -4.43 -3.52
N PRO A 196 -9.94 -4.45 -2.18
CA PRO A 196 -11.14 -4.74 -1.38
C PRO A 196 -12.13 -3.58 -1.36
N SER A 197 -13.43 -3.86 -1.16
CA SER A 197 -14.48 -2.86 -0.96
C SER A 197 -14.20 -1.93 0.26
N ARG A 198 -14.57 -0.65 0.11
CA ARG A 198 -14.57 0.41 1.13
C ARG A 198 -15.82 0.41 2.02
N ILE A 199 -16.84 -0.40 1.70
CA ILE A 199 -18.03 -0.55 2.55
C ILE A 199 -17.57 -1.01 3.93
N LEU A 200 -17.89 -0.17 4.92
CA LEU A 200 -17.43 -0.39 6.28
C LEU A 200 -18.13 -1.62 6.88
N PRO A 201 -17.39 -2.47 7.60
CA PRO A 201 -17.98 -3.53 8.39
C PRO A 201 -18.91 -2.93 9.45
N ASP A 202 -20.10 -3.50 9.55
CA ASP A 202 -21.20 -3.06 10.38
C ASP A 202 -21.45 -3.98 11.59
N ARG A 203 -20.72 -5.10 11.65
CA ARG A 203 -20.82 -6.14 12.69
C ARG A 203 -19.59 -6.22 13.60
N SER A 204 -18.64 -5.30 13.45
CA SER A 204 -17.42 -5.22 14.27
C SER A 204 -17.25 -3.84 14.91
N ALA A 205 -16.45 -3.76 15.97
CA ALA A 205 -16.05 -2.47 16.53
C ALA A 205 -15.41 -1.60 15.45
N LYS A 206 -15.79 -0.32 15.39
CA LYS A 206 -15.23 0.62 14.41
C LYS A 206 -13.75 0.81 14.69
N ARG A 207 -12.93 0.64 13.66
CA ARG A 207 -11.49 0.88 13.70
C ARG A 207 -11.16 2.17 12.94
N PRO A 208 -10.12 2.91 13.35
CA PRO A 208 -9.90 4.28 12.87
C PRO A 208 -9.51 4.39 11.39
N LEU A 209 -8.97 3.31 10.78
CA LEU A 209 -8.54 3.28 9.39
C LEU A 209 -9.38 2.32 8.52
N GLU A 210 -10.55 1.93 9.01
CA GLU A 210 -11.45 1.02 8.31
C GLU A 210 -11.85 1.58 6.93
N GLY A 211 -11.80 0.72 5.90
CA GLY A 211 -12.10 1.09 4.52
C GLY A 211 -10.99 1.90 3.81
N LEU A 212 -9.87 2.20 4.50
CA LEU A 212 -8.68 2.74 3.86
C LEU A 212 -7.79 1.61 3.32
N ARG A 213 -7.19 1.85 2.16
CA ARG A 213 -6.30 0.89 1.50
C ARG A 213 -4.89 1.43 1.47
N PHE A 214 -3.91 0.57 1.70
CA PHE A 214 -2.51 0.96 1.73
C PHE A 214 -1.57 -0.07 1.11
N ALA A 215 -0.37 0.39 0.76
CA ALA A 215 0.72 -0.44 0.29
C ALA A 215 2.03 -0.06 0.99
N VAL A 216 2.99 -0.99 1.02
CA VAL A 216 4.24 -0.81 1.78
C VAL A 216 5.45 -0.93 0.89
N LYS A 217 6.50 -0.14 1.13
CA LYS A 217 7.81 -0.33 0.48
C LYS A 217 8.30 -1.75 0.71
N ASP A 218 8.91 -2.40 -0.28
CA ASP A 218 9.32 -3.82 -0.19
C ASP A 218 10.60 -4.03 0.66
N ILE A 219 10.55 -3.57 1.91
CA ILE A 219 11.53 -3.73 2.98
C ILE A 219 10.89 -4.16 4.31
N PHE A 220 9.56 -4.02 4.41
CA PHE A 220 8.80 -4.48 5.57
C PHE A 220 8.48 -5.95 5.40
N GLU A 221 8.73 -6.76 6.42
CA GLU A 221 8.29 -8.14 6.49
C GLU A 221 6.75 -8.19 6.53
N ILE A 222 6.17 -9.02 5.66
CA ILE A 222 4.73 -9.29 5.60
C ILE A 222 4.56 -10.79 5.72
N GLU A 223 3.78 -11.24 6.71
CA GLU A 223 3.53 -12.67 6.96
C GLU A 223 3.11 -13.39 5.66
N GLY A 224 3.80 -14.47 5.32
CA GLY A 224 3.52 -15.26 4.11
C GLY A 224 4.26 -14.80 2.84
N LEU A 225 4.90 -13.62 2.85
CA LEU A 225 5.66 -13.09 1.71
C LEU A 225 7.18 -13.13 1.94
N ARG A 226 7.92 -13.00 0.84
CA ARG A 226 9.39 -12.85 0.84
C ARG A 226 9.72 -11.43 0.39
N THR A 227 10.60 -10.76 1.12
CA THR A 227 11.06 -9.40 0.80
C THR A 227 12.18 -9.42 -0.25
N THR A 228 12.15 -8.51 -1.22
CA THR A 228 13.17 -8.39 -2.28
C THR A 228 14.20 -7.31 -2.01
N VAL A 229 13.81 -6.23 -1.32
CA VAL A 229 14.64 -5.02 -1.13
C VAL A 229 15.13 -4.45 -2.48
N GLY A 230 14.37 -4.68 -3.56
CA GLY A 230 14.74 -4.23 -4.91
C GLY A 230 15.95 -4.95 -5.49
N CYS A 231 16.39 -6.07 -4.89
CA CYS A 231 17.58 -6.82 -5.31
C CYS A 231 17.29 -8.30 -5.49
N ARG A 232 17.60 -8.86 -6.68
CA ARG A 232 17.38 -10.30 -6.94
C ARG A 232 18.34 -11.18 -6.16
N ALA A 233 19.56 -10.70 -5.88
CA ALA A 233 20.53 -11.42 -5.06
C ALA A 233 20.07 -11.52 -3.59
N TYR A 234 19.54 -10.43 -3.04
CA TYR A 234 18.88 -10.44 -1.72
C TYR A 234 17.69 -11.40 -1.72
N TYR A 235 16.82 -11.32 -2.74
CA TYR A 235 15.69 -12.23 -2.87
C TYR A 235 16.10 -13.71 -2.97
N ALA A 236 17.30 -14.05 -3.48
CA ALA A 236 17.78 -15.43 -3.52
C ALA A 236 18.12 -16.01 -2.13
N LEU A 237 18.32 -15.14 -1.13
CA LEU A 237 18.54 -15.49 0.27
C LEU A 237 17.30 -15.31 1.14
N SER A 238 16.39 -14.41 0.77
CA SER A 238 15.23 -14.07 1.60
C SER A 238 14.33 -15.28 1.88
N LYS A 239 13.73 -15.31 3.07
CA LYS A 239 12.81 -16.36 3.51
C LYS A 239 11.40 -15.79 3.58
N THR A 240 10.40 -16.68 3.57
CA THR A 240 9.02 -16.27 3.84
C THR A 240 8.97 -15.75 5.26
N ALA A 241 8.49 -14.51 5.44
CA ALA A 241 8.38 -13.90 6.74
C ALA A 241 7.34 -14.65 7.60
N PRO A 242 7.69 -15.03 8.84
CA PRO A 242 6.78 -15.75 9.74
C PRO A 242 5.75 -14.81 10.38
N LYS A 243 5.96 -13.49 10.31
CA LYS A 243 5.09 -12.47 10.89
C LYS A 243 5.19 -11.18 10.09
N THR A 244 4.16 -10.36 10.20
CA THR A 244 4.15 -9.00 9.67
C THR A 244 4.89 -8.06 10.61
N ALA A 245 5.69 -7.15 10.07
CA ALA A 245 6.42 -6.14 10.83
C ALA A 245 5.47 -5.34 11.73
N PRO A 246 5.77 -5.10 13.03
CA PRO A 246 4.84 -4.47 13.95
C PRO A 246 4.30 -3.10 13.49
N THR A 247 5.13 -2.33 12.79
CA THR A 247 4.71 -1.03 12.22
C THR A 247 3.64 -1.16 11.13
N VAL A 248 3.65 -2.25 10.36
CA VAL A 248 2.62 -2.58 9.37
C VAL A 248 1.41 -3.19 10.06
N GLN A 249 1.64 -4.12 10.99
CA GLN A 249 0.57 -4.81 11.72
C GLN A 249 -0.32 -3.82 12.45
N LYS A 250 0.24 -2.76 13.05
CA LYS A 250 -0.52 -1.68 13.69
C LYS A 250 -1.56 -1.03 12.77
N LEU A 251 -1.26 -0.88 11.47
CA LEU A 251 -2.20 -0.32 10.49
C LEU A 251 -3.30 -1.32 10.13
N ILE A 252 -2.95 -2.60 9.98
CA ILE A 252 -3.89 -3.69 9.73
C ILE A 252 -4.86 -3.85 10.91
N ASP A 253 -4.33 -3.84 12.13
CA ASP A 253 -5.11 -3.91 13.37
C ASP A 253 -6.04 -2.71 13.52
N ALA A 254 -5.64 -1.54 13.00
CA ALA A 254 -6.44 -0.33 12.91
C ALA A 254 -7.46 -0.32 11.75
N GLY A 255 -7.52 -1.39 10.95
CA GLY A 255 -8.51 -1.60 9.90
C GLY A 255 -8.11 -1.18 8.49
N ALA A 256 -6.88 -0.72 8.29
CA ALA A 256 -6.37 -0.47 6.96
C ALA A 256 -6.13 -1.79 6.21
N GLN A 257 -6.39 -1.81 4.91
CA GLN A 257 -6.32 -3.01 4.08
C GLN A 257 -5.07 -2.96 3.18
N LEU A 258 -4.16 -3.94 3.37
CA LEU A 258 -2.94 -4.06 2.58
C LEU A 258 -3.25 -4.63 1.19
N VAL A 259 -2.82 -3.92 0.14
CA VAL A 259 -3.03 -4.32 -1.26
C VAL A 259 -1.77 -4.82 -1.97
N GLY A 260 -0.58 -4.55 -1.43
CA GLY A 260 0.67 -4.92 -2.10
C GLY A 260 1.95 -4.35 -1.47
N THR A 261 3.08 -4.82 -1.99
CA THR A 261 4.41 -4.24 -1.73
C THR A 261 4.92 -3.46 -2.94
N LEU A 262 5.70 -2.41 -2.68
CA LEU A 262 6.04 -1.36 -3.64
C LEU A 262 7.50 -1.40 -4.03
N LYS A 263 7.78 -1.04 -5.28
CA LYS A 263 9.13 -0.94 -5.82
C LYS A 263 9.95 0.14 -5.12
N LEU A 264 11.26 -0.09 -5.12
CA LEU A 264 12.25 0.73 -4.47
C LEU A 264 13.57 0.67 -5.23
N GLY A 265 14.45 1.65 -4.99
CA GLY A 265 15.84 1.57 -5.43
C GLY A 265 16.55 0.41 -4.73
N SER A 266 17.34 -0.36 -5.48
CA SER A 266 17.98 -1.59 -5.01
C SER A 266 18.76 -1.36 -3.70
N LEU A 267 18.54 -2.25 -2.73
CA LEU A 267 19.17 -2.22 -1.40
C LEU A 267 18.99 -0.87 -0.68
N ILE A 268 17.82 -0.23 -0.88
CA ILE A 268 17.39 1.01 -0.21
C ILE A 268 18.22 2.24 -0.62
N THR A 269 19.05 2.10 -1.66
CA THR A 269 19.94 3.16 -2.13
C THR A 269 19.34 4.01 -3.25
N ARG A 270 20.04 5.11 -3.59
CA ARG A 270 19.69 5.90 -4.76
C ARG A 270 19.93 5.06 -6.01
N GLU A 271 18.92 5.03 -6.86
CA GLU A 271 18.95 4.44 -8.18
C GLU A 271 18.07 5.30 -9.11
N GLU A 272 18.61 5.74 -10.25
CA GLU A 272 17.84 6.39 -11.31
C GLU A 272 17.21 5.33 -12.23
N PRO A 273 16.14 5.67 -12.99
CA PRO A 273 15.43 4.69 -13.82
C PRO A 273 16.31 3.89 -14.80
N THR A 274 17.37 4.51 -15.34
CA THR A 274 18.32 3.86 -16.25
C THR A 274 19.32 2.93 -15.55
N GLU A 275 19.42 3.01 -14.22
CA GLU A 275 20.32 2.21 -13.39
C GLU A 275 19.62 0.96 -12.83
N SER A 276 18.28 0.95 -12.78
CA SER A 276 17.45 -0.13 -12.25
C SER A 276 17.50 -1.43 -13.08
N ALA A 277 18.49 -2.27 -12.79
CA ALA A 277 18.76 -3.52 -13.51
C ALA A 277 18.00 -4.75 -12.98
N ASP A 278 17.70 -4.80 -11.67
CA ASP A 278 17.07 -5.96 -11.03
C ASP A 278 15.54 -5.95 -11.15
N TYR A 279 14.93 -4.80 -10.86
CA TYR A 279 13.52 -4.53 -11.04
C TYR A 279 13.38 -3.15 -11.67
N GLN A 280 12.62 -3.03 -12.76
CA GLN A 280 12.44 -1.77 -13.46
C GLN A 280 11.85 -0.70 -12.53
N ALA A 281 12.40 0.51 -12.55
CA ALA A 281 11.87 1.66 -11.83
C ALA A 281 10.40 1.94 -12.18
N PRO A 282 9.61 2.47 -11.24
CA PRO A 282 8.22 2.84 -11.50
C PRO A 282 8.14 4.09 -12.37
N PHE A 283 7.05 4.22 -13.14
CA PHE A 283 6.75 5.40 -13.93
C PHE A 283 6.03 6.45 -13.07
N ASN A 284 6.54 7.68 -13.05
CA ASN A 284 5.86 8.79 -12.42
C ASN A 284 4.70 9.25 -13.32
N PRO A 285 3.45 9.37 -12.84
CA PRO A 285 2.34 9.86 -13.67
C PRO A 285 2.49 11.33 -14.11
N ARG A 286 3.46 12.06 -13.55
CA ARG A 286 3.79 13.45 -13.92
C ARG A 286 4.85 13.48 -15.02
N GLY A 287 4.91 14.61 -15.75
CA GLY A 287 5.84 14.77 -16.86
C GLY A 287 5.62 13.73 -17.97
N ASP A 288 4.35 13.47 -18.27
CA ASP A 288 3.90 12.52 -19.31
C ASP A 288 4.43 11.09 -19.15
N GLY A 289 4.74 10.67 -17.92
CA GLY A 289 5.31 9.35 -17.64
C GLY A 289 6.83 9.31 -17.57
N TYR A 290 7.53 10.39 -17.96
CA TYR A 290 8.99 10.39 -18.16
C TYR A 290 9.78 11.10 -17.06
N GLN A 291 9.09 11.73 -16.10
CA GLN A 291 9.76 12.23 -14.92
C GLN A 291 10.24 11.06 -14.05
N SER A 292 11.45 11.13 -13.50
CA SER A 292 11.89 10.15 -12.50
C SER A 292 10.98 10.21 -11.27
N ALA A 293 10.56 9.05 -10.76
CA ALA A 293 9.83 8.97 -9.50
C ALA A 293 10.72 9.24 -8.28
N TRP A 294 12.04 9.32 -8.51
CA TRP A 294 13.11 9.38 -7.51
C TRP A 294 13.14 8.17 -6.56
N SER A 295 14.31 7.87 -6.03
CA SER A 295 14.60 6.71 -5.18
C SER A 295 14.96 7.14 -3.75
N SER A 296 14.94 6.24 -2.76
CA SER A 296 14.62 4.81 -2.88
C SER A 296 13.14 4.47 -2.71
N SER A 297 12.26 5.38 -2.30
CA SER A 297 10.82 5.10 -2.14
C SER A 297 9.97 5.50 -3.37
N GLY A 298 10.51 5.34 -4.57
CA GLY A 298 9.86 5.77 -5.82
C GLY A 298 8.51 5.11 -6.08
N GLY A 299 8.37 3.81 -5.76
CA GLY A 299 7.10 3.09 -5.91
C GLY A 299 6.01 3.65 -5.00
N SER A 300 6.38 4.06 -3.78
CA SER A 300 5.48 4.71 -2.82
C SER A 300 4.92 6.04 -3.32
N GLY A 301 5.79 6.90 -3.86
CA GLY A 301 5.36 8.17 -4.45
C GLY A 301 4.53 7.98 -5.72
N ALA A 302 5.00 7.15 -6.65
CA ALA A 302 4.32 6.90 -7.92
C ALA A 302 2.94 6.27 -7.73
N ALA A 303 2.79 5.32 -6.81
CA ALA A 303 1.51 4.68 -6.52
C ALA A 303 0.48 5.69 -5.97
N ILE A 304 0.87 6.58 -5.05
CA ILE A 304 -0.03 7.60 -4.50
C ILE A 304 -0.41 8.65 -5.53
N ALA A 305 0.50 9.01 -6.42
CA ALA A 305 0.20 9.94 -7.49
C ALA A 305 -0.69 9.34 -8.60
N ALA A 306 -0.61 8.02 -8.84
CA ALA A 306 -1.28 7.36 -9.96
C ALA A 306 -2.63 6.73 -9.61
N TYR A 307 -2.82 6.25 -8.37
CA TYR A 307 -3.92 5.34 -8.04
C TYR A 307 -4.94 5.94 -7.08
N ASP A 308 -6.08 6.35 -7.63
CA ASP A 308 -7.18 6.92 -6.85
C ASP A 308 -7.78 5.92 -5.84
N TRP A 309 -7.70 4.63 -6.14
CA TRP A 309 -8.20 3.59 -5.25
C TRP A 309 -7.29 3.36 -4.03
N LEU A 310 -6.07 3.92 -3.98
CA LEU A 310 -5.09 3.81 -2.89
C LEU A 310 -5.09 5.08 -2.02
N ASP A 311 -5.17 4.93 -0.69
CA ASP A 311 -5.28 6.07 0.22
C ASP A 311 -3.91 6.55 0.73
N PHE A 312 -3.02 5.62 1.09
CA PHE A 312 -1.68 5.95 1.60
C PHE A 312 -0.66 4.84 1.36
N THR A 313 0.62 5.17 1.46
CA THR A 313 1.71 4.18 1.46
C THR A 313 2.68 4.45 2.59
N ILE A 314 3.35 3.40 3.06
CA ILE A 314 4.43 3.53 4.05
C ILE A 314 5.78 3.06 3.50
N SER A 315 6.84 3.66 4.01
CA SER A 315 8.20 3.61 3.50
C SER A 315 9.20 3.95 4.61
N THR A 316 10.46 4.18 4.26
CA THR A 316 11.51 4.68 5.17
C THR A 316 12.31 5.82 4.52
N ASP A 317 12.79 6.74 5.36
CA ASP A 317 13.58 7.91 4.98
C ASP A 317 14.85 7.99 5.85
N THR A 318 15.97 7.62 5.24
CA THR A 318 17.32 7.67 5.84
C THR A 318 17.95 9.04 5.59
N THR A 319 18.09 9.42 4.32
CA THR A 319 18.76 10.66 3.87
C THR A 319 17.88 11.50 2.95
N GLY A 320 16.55 11.30 3.01
CA GLY A 320 15.58 11.90 2.10
C GLY A 320 14.88 10.89 1.19
N SER A 321 15.10 9.59 1.40
CA SER A 321 14.57 8.50 0.55
C SER A 321 13.05 8.49 0.42
N SER A 322 12.31 9.20 1.27
CA SER A 322 10.87 9.39 1.10
C SER A 322 10.45 10.82 0.75
N ARG A 323 11.04 11.83 1.40
CA ARG A 323 10.76 13.25 1.12
C ARG A 323 11.09 13.64 -0.33
N ARG A 324 12.16 13.08 -0.89
CA ARG A 324 12.55 13.29 -2.29
C ARG A 324 11.49 12.70 -3.24
N PRO A 325 11.12 11.41 -3.19
CA PRO A 325 10.01 10.91 -4.01
C PRO A 325 8.67 11.62 -3.77
N ALA A 326 8.39 12.10 -2.56
CA ALA A 326 7.15 12.87 -2.30
C ALA A 326 7.12 14.15 -3.13
N LEU A 327 8.23 14.90 -3.15
CA LEU A 327 8.41 16.08 -3.99
C LEU A 327 8.27 15.74 -5.49
N ALA A 328 8.96 14.70 -5.95
CA ALA A 328 8.96 14.33 -7.37
C ALA A 328 7.58 13.85 -7.86
N ASN A 329 6.82 13.14 -7.04
CA ASN A 329 5.49 12.66 -7.41
C ASN A 329 4.37 13.65 -7.03
N GLY A 330 4.71 14.74 -6.32
CA GLY A 330 3.78 15.76 -5.86
C GLY A 330 2.74 15.23 -4.87
N CYS A 331 3.20 14.43 -3.92
CA CYS A 331 2.39 13.89 -2.84
C CYS A 331 2.81 14.52 -1.50
N PHE A 332 1.95 14.43 -0.49
CA PHE A 332 2.36 14.70 0.88
C PHE A 332 3.23 13.54 1.38
N GLY A 333 4.32 13.86 2.08
CA GLY A 333 5.21 12.89 2.68
C GLY A 333 5.67 13.35 4.05
N ILE A 334 5.56 12.49 5.06
CA ILE A 334 6.06 12.74 6.41
C ILE A 334 7.12 11.71 6.76
N ARG A 335 8.29 12.18 7.20
CA ARG A 335 9.27 11.36 7.93
C ARG A 335 8.95 11.52 9.40
N VAL A 336 8.62 10.44 10.10
CA VAL A 336 8.33 10.55 11.53
C VAL A 336 9.63 10.78 12.32
N SER A 337 9.51 11.20 13.58
CA SER A 337 10.67 11.30 14.46
C SER A 337 11.37 9.94 14.54
N SER A 338 12.70 9.94 14.62
CA SER A 338 13.46 8.71 14.87
C SER A 338 12.91 8.01 16.12
N ASP A 339 12.89 6.68 16.10
CA ASP A 339 12.39 5.84 17.19
C ASP A 339 10.89 5.98 17.54
N ALA A 340 10.12 6.76 16.78
CA ALA A 340 8.67 6.88 17.01
C ALA A 340 7.90 5.58 16.75
N LEU A 341 8.50 4.65 16.01
CA LEU A 341 7.93 3.37 15.61
C LEU A 341 9.00 2.28 15.68
N PRO A 342 8.62 1.02 15.97
CA PRO A 342 9.56 -0.09 16.01
C PRO A 342 10.12 -0.39 14.61
N SER A 343 11.41 -0.70 14.55
CA SER A 343 12.14 -1.12 13.33
C SER A 343 12.18 -2.64 13.14
N GLU A 344 11.56 -3.43 14.04
CA GLU A 344 11.49 -4.87 13.91
C GLU A 344 10.79 -5.29 12.61
N GLY A 345 11.37 -6.25 11.90
CA GLY A 345 10.86 -6.71 10.60
C GLY A 345 11.01 -5.67 9.48
N VAL A 346 11.90 -4.68 9.63
CA VAL A 346 12.25 -3.72 8.58
C VAL A 346 13.71 -3.92 8.21
N VAL A 347 13.98 -4.16 6.92
CA VAL A 347 15.37 -4.25 6.44
C VAL A 347 16.02 -2.87 6.54
N PRO A 348 17.13 -2.71 7.29
CA PRO A 348 17.78 -1.41 7.48
C PRO A 348 18.60 -1.01 6.26
N SER A 349 18.73 0.29 6.04
CA SER A 349 19.75 0.89 5.17
C SER A 349 20.91 1.41 6.00
N TRP A 350 20.61 2.24 6.98
CA TRP A 350 21.57 2.76 7.96
C TRP A 350 20.79 3.01 9.25
N SER A 351 20.86 2.03 10.14
CA SER A 351 19.94 1.90 11.27
C SER A 351 19.86 3.14 12.18
N TYR A 352 20.94 3.90 12.31
CA TYR A 352 20.99 5.17 13.07
C TYR A 352 20.15 6.32 12.48
N PHE A 353 19.88 6.30 11.18
CA PHE A 353 19.18 7.41 10.49
C PHE A 353 17.85 7.00 9.85
N ASP A 354 17.62 5.69 9.75
CA ASP A 354 16.38 5.12 9.24
C ASP A 354 15.19 5.56 10.11
N SER A 355 14.21 6.19 9.46
CA SER A 355 12.94 6.51 10.08
C SER A 355 11.79 6.12 9.17
N PRO A 356 10.71 5.51 9.68
CA PRO A 356 9.52 5.28 8.89
C PRO A 356 8.94 6.58 8.31
N ALA A 357 8.28 6.44 7.17
CA ALA A 357 7.68 7.55 6.48
C ALA A 357 6.36 7.14 5.83
N LEU A 358 5.42 8.08 5.74
CA LEU A 358 4.08 7.87 5.19
C LEU A 358 3.81 8.88 4.07
N TYR A 359 3.15 8.41 3.01
CA TYR A 359 2.67 9.21 1.88
C TYR A 359 1.17 9.27 1.83
N GLY A 360 0.64 10.35 1.28
CA GLY A 360 -0.79 10.52 1.05
C GLY A 360 -1.06 11.68 0.10
N ARG A 361 -2.32 11.81 -0.31
CA ARG A 361 -2.80 12.84 -1.25
C ARG A 361 -3.97 13.65 -0.74
N ASP A 362 -4.55 13.23 0.39
CA ASP A 362 -5.68 13.88 1.04
C ASP A 362 -5.25 14.29 2.45
N PHE A 363 -5.10 15.60 2.66
CA PHE A 363 -4.63 16.16 3.92
C PHE A 363 -5.59 15.87 5.08
N ALA A 364 -6.90 15.82 4.82
CA ALA A 364 -7.92 15.57 5.84
C ALA A 364 -7.85 14.12 6.38
N LYS A 365 -7.48 13.16 5.52
CA LYS A 365 -7.19 11.78 5.95
C LYS A 365 -5.81 11.66 6.59
N PHE A 366 -4.85 12.49 6.16
CA PHE A 366 -3.44 12.40 6.54
C PHE A 366 -3.23 12.45 8.05
N GLU A 367 -3.91 13.37 8.73
CA GLU A 367 -3.85 13.50 10.20
C GLU A 367 -4.32 12.21 10.90
N ASN A 368 -5.48 11.66 10.50
CA ASN A 368 -6.00 10.42 11.09
C ASN A 368 -5.06 9.22 10.86
N MET A 369 -4.49 9.11 9.65
CA MET A 369 -3.53 8.06 9.30
C MET A 369 -2.27 8.13 10.16
N ILE A 370 -1.66 9.31 10.24
CA ILE A 370 -0.43 9.52 11.02
C ILE A 370 -0.69 9.33 12.50
N SER A 371 -1.71 10.00 13.04
CA SER A 371 -2.03 9.95 14.46
C SER A 371 -2.34 8.54 14.92
N THR A 372 -3.05 7.74 14.10
CA THR A 372 -3.25 6.31 14.38
C THR A 372 -1.95 5.53 14.36
N TRP A 373 -1.09 5.79 13.37
CA TRP A 373 0.16 5.05 13.19
C TRP A 373 1.15 5.29 14.33
N ILE A 374 1.37 6.53 14.76
CA ILE A 374 2.38 6.89 15.78
C ILE A 374 1.88 6.86 17.24
N SER A 375 0.57 6.70 17.48
CA SER A 375 -0.12 6.98 18.76
C SER A 375 0.34 6.19 20.01
N PRO A 376 0.07 6.72 21.23
CA PRO A 376 -1.16 7.44 21.60
C PRO A 376 -1.02 8.96 21.78
N LYS A 377 -1.99 9.70 21.23
CA LYS A 377 -2.27 11.14 21.41
C LYS A 377 -1.59 11.74 22.65
N LYS A 378 -0.48 12.47 22.45
CA LYS A 378 -0.19 13.58 23.35
C LYS A 378 -1.28 14.63 23.10
N GLU A 379 -1.79 15.25 24.17
CA GLU A 379 -2.55 16.48 24.03
C GLU A 379 -1.73 17.40 23.12
N LEU A 380 -2.31 17.78 21.98
CA LEU A 380 -1.76 18.86 21.17
C LEU A 380 -1.60 20.02 22.13
N ALA A 381 -0.36 20.44 22.37
CA ALA A 381 -0.12 21.58 23.21
C ALA A 381 -0.90 22.76 22.59
N THR A 382 -1.92 23.21 23.31
CA THR A 382 -2.90 24.20 22.85
C THR A 382 -2.28 25.59 22.67
N GLU A 383 -1.08 25.78 23.22
CA GLU A 383 -0.25 26.97 23.11
C GLU A 383 1.21 26.53 22.94
N LEU A 384 1.62 26.22 21.71
CA LEU A 384 3.06 26.26 21.39
C LEU A 384 3.29 27.58 20.66
N PRO A 385 4.29 28.40 21.06
CA PRO A 385 4.71 29.51 20.23
C PRO A 385 5.28 28.92 18.94
N VAL A 386 4.49 28.93 17.87
CA VAL A 386 4.97 28.53 16.55
C VAL A 386 5.87 29.66 16.08
N SER A 387 7.16 29.41 15.98
CA SER A 387 8.09 30.28 15.25
C SER A 387 8.44 29.60 13.94
N LEU A 388 8.47 30.36 12.86
CA LEU A 388 8.88 29.88 11.56
C LEU A 388 10.28 30.42 11.24
N LEU A 389 11.26 29.52 11.18
CA LEU A 389 12.63 29.85 10.81
C LEU A 389 12.81 29.73 9.29
N TYR A 390 13.22 30.82 8.64
CA TYR A 390 13.59 30.85 7.24
C TYR A 390 15.11 30.76 7.11
N LEU A 391 15.60 29.63 6.60
CA LEU A 391 17.03 29.41 6.43
C LEU A 391 17.55 30.11 5.17
N SER A 392 18.19 31.27 5.33
CA SER A 392 18.64 32.12 4.21
C SER A 392 19.78 31.54 3.37
N ASP A 393 20.44 30.49 3.88
CA ASP A 393 21.50 29.81 3.14
C ASP A 393 20.94 28.80 2.12
N PHE A 394 19.67 28.39 2.28
CA PHE A 394 18.99 27.41 1.40
C PHE A 394 17.93 28.04 0.50
N LEU A 395 17.42 29.22 0.86
CA LEU A 395 16.47 30.00 0.09
C LEU A 395 17.01 31.43 -0.13
N PRO A 396 16.80 32.04 -1.31
CA PRO A 396 15.88 31.61 -2.36
C PRO A 396 16.46 30.52 -3.28
N VAL A 397 15.57 29.73 -3.91
CA VAL A 397 15.94 28.81 -5.00
C VAL A 397 15.98 29.54 -6.34
N LYS A 398 16.74 29.00 -7.31
CA LYS A 398 16.90 29.62 -8.65
C LYS A 398 15.60 29.73 -9.46
N ASN A 399 14.64 28.82 -9.24
CA ASN A 399 13.39 28.81 -9.99
C ASN A 399 12.45 29.87 -9.42
N GLU A 400 12.27 30.99 -10.13
CA GLU A 400 11.43 32.10 -9.69
C GLU A 400 9.95 31.73 -9.52
N VAL A 401 9.42 30.83 -10.34
CA VAL A 401 8.03 30.37 -10.24
C VAL A 401 7.85 29.56 -8.96
N GLN A 402 8.77 28.64 -8.69
CA GLN A 402 8.79 27.89 -7.44
C GLN A 402 8.99 28.81 -6.23
N MET A 403 9.86 29.80 -6.35
CA MET A 403 10.13 30.74 -5.26
C MET A 403 8.89 31.56 -4.91
N LYS A 404 8.16 32.07 -5.90
CA LYS A 404 6.87 32.77 -5.68
C LYS A 404 5.85 31.91 -4.92
N LEU A 405 5.80 30.61 -5.19
CA LEU A 405 4.90 29.69 -4.46
C LEU A 405 5.34 29.54 -2.99
N ILE A 406 6.65 29.43 -2.74
CA ILE A 406 7.21 29.36 -1.38
C ILE A 406 6.94 30.66 -0.62
N ASP A 407 7.14 31.82 -1.26
CA ASP A 407 6.90 33.13 -0.66
C ASP A 407 5.41 33.33 -0.31
N ASN A 408 4.50 32.93 -1.19
CA ASN A 408 3.06 32.99 -0.91
C ASN A 408 2.67 32.07 0.26
N PHE A 409 3.20 30.84 0.30
CA PHE A 409 2.95 29.92 1.41
C PHE A 409 3.44 30.48 2.75
N ILE A 410 4.61 31.12 2.74
CA ILE A 410 5.15 31.84 3.90
C ILE A 410 4.18 32.92 4.39
N VAL A 411 3.67 33.76 3.48
CA VAL A 411 2.69 34.82 3.81
C VAL A 411 1.39 34.22 4.38
N ASP A 412 0.92 33.12 3.81
CA ASP A 412 -0.26 32.41 4.31
C ASP A 412 -0.02 31.89 5.73
N VAL A 413 1.15 31.35 6.04
CA VAL A 413 1.50 30.86 7.39
C VAL A 413 1.61 32.01 8.40
N GLU A 414 2.29 33.11 8.06
CA GLU A 414 2.41 34.28 8.94
C GLU A 414 1.01 34.84 9.29
N SER A 415 0.15 35.00 8.28
CA SER A 415 -1.20 35.54 8.47
C SER A 415 -2.15 34.58 9.20
N THR A 416 -2.03 33.26 8.96
CA THR A 416 -2.90 32.25 9.58
C THR A 416 -2.63 32.09 11.07
N TYR A 417 -1.36 32.12 11.48
CA TYR A 417 -0.97 31.85 12.86
C TYR A 417 -0.59 33.11 13.66
N ASP A 418 -0.65 34.30 13.05
CA ASP A 418 -0.17 35.56 13.63
C ASP A 418 1.27 35.45 14.15
N ILE A 419 2.14 34.89 13.31
CA ILE A 419 3.56 34.67 13.62
C ILE A 419 4.44 35.50 12.70
N LYS A 420 5.63 35.85 13.18
CA LYS A 420 6.65 36.51 12.37
C LYS A 420 7.74 35.51 12.00
N ILE A 421 8.12 35.49 10.73
CA ILE A 421 9.28 34.71 10.27
C ILE A 421 10.57 35.31 10.79
N GLU A 422 11.41 34.44 11.32
CA GLU A 422 12.79 34.76 11.69
C GLU A 422 13.73 34.19 10.64
N LYS A 423 14.56 35.05 10.05
CA LYS A 423 15.59 34.62 9.10
C LYS A 423 16.84 34.19 9.85
N LEU A 424 17.34 33.01 9.53
CA LEU A 424 18.53 32.43 10.13
C LEU A 424 19.53 32.05 9.04
N SER A 425 20.79 32.48 9.20
CA SER A 425 21.92 31.93 8.45
C SER A 425 22.66 30.94 9.35
N VAL A 426 22.70 29.68 8.92
CA VAL A 426 23.53 28.61 9.49
C VAL A 426 25.01 28.98 9.36
N ALA A 427 25.42 29.57 8.24
CA ALA A 427 26.81 29.99 8.02
C ALA A 427 27.27 31.06 9.04
N GLU A 428 26.47 32.12 9.24
CA GLU A 428 26.79 33.14 10.25
C GLU A 428 26.66 32.60 11.68
N THR A 429 25.69 31.71 11.92
CA THR A 429 25.54 31.05 13.23
C THR A 429 26.77 30.21 13.56
N TRP A 430 27.29 29.46 12.58
CA TRP A 430 28.53 28.70 12.71
C TRP A 430 29.72 29.62 13.00
N LYS A 431 29.89 30.69 12.22
CA LYS A 431 30.97 31.65 12.42
C LYS A 431 30.98 32.25 13.83
N ALA A 432 29.80 32.49 14.40
CA ALA A 432 29.67 33.04 15.75
C ALA A 432 29.83 31.98 16.87
N ASN A 433 29.50 30.71 16.61
CA ASN A 433 29.34 29.69 17.67
C ASN A 433 30.06 28.36 17.38
N LYS A 434 31.02 28.32 16.45
CA LYS A 434 31.79 27.09 16.15
C LYS A 434 32.53 26.59 17.40
N PRO A 435 32.79 25.27 17.52
CA PRO A 435 33.60 24.72 18.60
C PRO A 435 35.00 25.35 18.63
N ALA A 436 35.56 25.53 19.84
CA ALA A 436 36.81 26.26 20.05
C ALA A 436 38.05 25.55 19.46
N ASP A 437 37.95 24.25 19.20
CA ASP A 437 38.98 23.38 18.63
C ASP A 437 38.92 23.31 17.09
N VAL A 438 38.02 24.05 16.45
CA VAL A 438 37.86 24.08 15.00
C VAL A 438 38.51 25.34 14.43
N ASP A 439 39.37 25.15 13.42
CA ASP A 439 40.05 26.22 12.68
C ASP A 439 39.05 27.21 12.03
N GLU A 440 39.54 28.29 11.41
CA GLU A 440 38.71 29.23 10.63
C GLU A 440 38.20 28.63 9.30
N VAL A 441 37.48 27.51 9.39
CA VAL A 441 36.83 26.81 8.28
C VAL A 441 35.32 27.05 8.30
N SER A 442 34.72 27.07 7.11
CA SER A 442 33.27 27.13 6.97
C SER A 442 32.61 25.84 7.47
N ILE A 443 31.31 25.89 7.80
CA ILE A 443 30.57 24.67 8.19
C ILE A 443 30.54 23.64 7.05
N GLN A 444 30.55 24.10 5.79
CA GLN A 444 30.57 23.26 4.61
C GLN A 444 31.89 22.48 4.50
N GLU A 445 33.02 23.16 4.68
CA GLU A 445 34.35 22.51 4.70
C GLU A 445 34.50 21.61 5.94
N TYR A 446 34.02 22.04 7.10
CA TYR A 446 34.09 21.25 8.33
C TYR A 446 33.31 19.92 8.23
N LEU A 447 32.15 19.95 7.56
CA LEU A 447 31.30 18.78 7.34
C LEU A 447 31.53 18.12 5.98
N GLU A 448 32.58 18.53 5.25
CA GLU A 448 32.89 17.99 3.92
C GLU A 448 33.06 16.47 4.02
N ASP A 449 32.33 15.75 3.18
CA ASP A 449 32.23 14.30 3.14
C ASP A 449 31.82 13.58 4.43
N VAL A 450 31.66 14.24 5.58
CA VAL A 450 31.27 13.61 6.85
C VAL A 450 29.95 12.84 6.67
N GLY A 451 28.94 13.49 6.08
CA GLY A 451 27.65 12.87 5.82
C GLY A 451 27.72 11.71 4.82
N VAL A 452 28.47 11.90 3.71
CA VAL A 452 28.59 10.90 2.64
C VAL A 452 29.40 9.69 3.11
N ASN A 453 30.56 9.90 3.71
CA ASN A 453 31.44 8.85 4.21
C ASN A 453 30.77 8.06 5.33
N SER A 454 30.09 8.73 6.28
CA SER A 454 29.36 8.04 7.35
C SER A 454 28.22 7.18 6.80
N PHE A 455 27.48 7.71 5.83
CA PHE A 455 26.42 6.97 5.14
C PHE A 455 26.96 5.77 4.38
N CYS A 456 27.98 5.96 3.52
CA CYS A 456 28.56 4.89 2.72
C CYS A 456 29.16 3.80 3.61
N TYR A 457 29.90 4.19 4.66
CA TYR A 457 30.43 3.25 5.65
C TYR A 457 29.31 2.47 6.35
N GLY A 458 28.27 3.18 6.83
CA GLY A 458 27.12 2.58 7.50
C GLY A 458 26.41 1.56 6.60
N VAL A 459 25.95 1.99 5.43
CA VAL A 459 25.24 1.14 4.46
C VAL A 459 26.09 -0.07 4.03
N TYR A 460 27.38 0.15 3.78
CA TYR A 460 28.27 -0.94 3.42
C TYR A 460 28.26 -2.01 4.51
N HIS A 461 28.52 -1.65 5.78
CA HIS A 461 28.61 -2.61 6.87
C HIS A 461 27.27 -3.22 7.30
N GLU A 462 26.15 -2.54 7.11
CA GLU A 462 24.80 -3.11 7.32
C GLU A 462 24.53 -4.33 6.42
N LEU A 463 25.24 -4.45 5.29
CA LEU A 463 25.13 -5.53 4.32
C LEU A 463 26.26 -6.58 4.39
N ASP A 464 27.12 -6.55 5.42
CA ASP A 464 28.21 -7.52 5.58
C ASP A 464 27.69 -8.96 5.64
N TRP A 465 26.65 -9.20 6.44
CA TRP A 465 26.02 -10.52 6.56
C TRP A 465 25.48 -11.00 5.21
N PHE A 466 24.84 -10.11 4.43
CA PHE A 466 24.24 -10.43 3.14
C PHE A 466 25.29 -10.86 2.13
N ARG A 467 26.37 -10.09 2.00
CA ARG A 467 27.47 -10.42 1.08
C ARG A 467 28.15 -11.74 1.46
N LYS A 468 28.37 -11.96 2.76
CA LYS A 468 28.96 -13.19 3.29
C LYS A 468 28.08 -14.41 2.98
N GLU A 469 26.82 -14.38 3.38
CA GLU A 469 25.89 -15.51 3.16
C GLU A 469 25.67 -15.80 1.66
N TYR A 470 25.63 -14.75 0.82
CA TYR A 470 25.49 -14.93 -0.62
C TYR A 470 26.70 -15.65 -1.21
N HIS A 471 27.91 -15.25 -0.82
CA HIS A 471 29.14 -15.90 -1.26
C HIS A 471 29.20 -17.36 -0.78
N GLU A 472 28.89 -17.62 0.50
CA GLU A 472 28.87 -18.98 1.05
C GLU A 472 27.89 -19.90 0.32
N LYS A 473 26.75 -19.38 -0.15
CA LYS A 473 25.71 -20.17 -0.83
C LYS A 473 25.96 -20.34 -2.33
N PHE A 474 26.53 -19.35 -3.00
CA PHE A 474 26.60 -19.31 -4.48
C PHE A 474 28.02 -19.25 -5.06
N ASP A 475 29.05 -19.23 -4.22
CA ASP A 475 30.47 -19.17 -4.61
C ASP A 475 30.81 -18.00 -5.55
N LYS A 476 30.15 -16.84 -5.32
CA LYS A 476 30.40 -15.58 -6.04
C LYS A 476 29.87 -14.39 -5.24
N ALA A 477 30.37 -13.20 -5.54
CA ALA A 477 29.82 -11.96 -4.99
C ALA A 477 28.42 -11.64 -5.57
N PRO A 478 27.51 -11.08 -4.75
CA PRO A 478 26.27 -10.51 -5.28
C PRO A 478 26.56 -9.24 -6.08
N TYR A 479 25.71 -8.94 -7.06
CA TYR A 479 25.66 -7.59 -7.62
C TYR A 479 25.05 -6.64 -6.57
N VAL A 480 25.73 -5.53 -6.32
CA VAL A 480 25.25 -4.42 -5.49
C VAL A 480 25.35 -3.14 -6.32
N ASN A 481 24.39 -2.24 -6.15
CA ASN A 481 24.39 -0.96 -6.86
C ASN A 481 25.70 -0.19 -6.55
N PRO A 482 26.40 0.40 -7.55
CA PRO A 482 27.66 1.13 -7.37
C PRO A 482 27.63 2.34 -6.41
N VAL A 483 26.44 2.78 -5.99
CA VAL A 483 26.26 3.77 -4.92
C VAL A 483 26.67 3.19 -3.54
N MET A 484 26.83 1.85 -3.44
CA MET A 484 27.46 1.11 -2.34
C MET A 484 28.79 0.51 -2.78
#